data_AF-A0A6G1L0R4-F1
#
_entry.id   AF-A0A6G1L0R4-F1
#
_cell.length_a   1.000
_cell.length_b   1.000
_cell.length_c   1.000
_cell.angle_alpha   90.00
_cell.angle_beta   90.00
_cell.angle_gamma   90.00
#
_symmetry.space_group_name_H-M   'P 1'
#
loop_
_entity.id
_entity.type
_entity.pdbx_description
1 polymer ?
#
loop_
_entity_poly.entity_id
_entity_poly.type
_entity_poly.pdbx_seq_one_letter_code
_entity_poly.pdbx_strand_id
1 'polypeptide(L)'
;MKRKRAQNRADRCTSKRVRYDANAELHLTAPLLRQYYPNVTTLRQYLASRLSKASRKRRKRLLRLSGQDSQDSEPGDDALAKLLDTTLVGAFNHVGEAVDETIARDISIFTQQISDSTTEISPTQGALKQSEIVDFVIWLLFRRTPAIRRPTHLLCHGFSRTSMVGNGDDLETIPNVPGVATAGRNEHIQILKGPQWSSLPAVVGSGAERILSNMLVDCGIFAPIEDSSNLNQICGVPMSELKTLRQSDDHHTEQAAKIPAARSPSNPAAMHCGLSDIRFVRHRMLYARPTLTSKGRARFGLGHGHVLNRLSDTSNASETVHITKYVFPKQFDLHNVFTSQVDPKDTAQPFMDYSNREYEFNRLERRYQAKHGGELVSSFRSKPSHLPRRLRGHIFELLRRLRHRHHRCPYHALLQHHCPPRSCKGSTAMASSATEVSAYCRAVLKELLPSELWGTGEVMLHNRRHILASADKFIRLRRYESM
;
A
#
# COMPACT_ATOMS: atom_id res chain seq x y z
N MET A 1 -45.40 -59.40 -27.46
CA MET A 1 -44.20 -58.70 -27.96
C MET A 1 -44.64 -57.62 -28.95
N LYS A 2 -44.53 -56.33 -28.59
CA LYS A 2 -43.49 -55.38 -29.06
C LYS A 2 -43.29 -55.33 -30.59
N ARG A 3 -43.96 -54.39 -31.26
CA ARG A 3 -43.39 -53.13 -31.80
C ARG A 3 -44.28 -52.58 -32.92
N LYS A 4 -44.78 -51.35 -32.77
CA LYS A 4 -45.09 -50.48 -33.90
C LYS A 4 -44.48 -49.11 -33.61
N ARG A 5 -43.52 -48.74 -34.46
CA ARG A 5 -42.82 -47.45 -34.51
C ARG A 5 -43.83 -46.38 -34.92
N ALA A 6 -43.88 -45.25 -34.22
CA ALA A 6 -44.59 -44.06 -34.67
C ALA A 6 -43.59 -42.92 -34.89
N GLN A 7 -43.79 -42.27 -36.03
CA GLN A 7 -42.98 -41.25 -36.67
C GLN A 7 -43.02 -39.91 -35.92
N ASN A 8 -41.92 -39.18 -36.06
CA ASN A 8 -41.72 -37.77 -35.74
C ASN A 8 -42.93 -36.87 -36.07
N ARG A 9 -43.32 -36.04 -35.10
CA ARG A 9 -43.84 -34.70 -35.37
C ARG A 9 -43.08 -33.71 -34.49
N ALA A 10 -42.39 -32.80 -35.16
CA ALA A 10 -41.59 -31.75 -34.57
C ALA A 10 -42.51 -30.61 -34.10
N ASP A 11 -42.70 -30.48 -32.79
CA ASP A 11 -43.23 -29.26 -32.20
C ASP A 11 -42.05 -28.36 -31.78
N ARG A 12 -41.79 -27.36 -32.63
CA ARG A 12 -40.97 -26.20 -32.30
C ARG A 12 -41.65 -25.42 -31.16
N CYS A 13 -41.28 -25.70 -29.92
CA CYS A 13 -41.56 -24.80 -28.80
C CYS A 13 -40.43 -23.78 -28.69
N THR A 14 -40.62 -22.61 -29.29
CA THR A 14 -39.75 -21.44 -29.15
C THR A 14 -39.79 -20.91 -27.72
N SER A 15 -38.88 -21.40 -26.86
CA SER A 15 -38.59 -20.79 -25.57
C SER A 15 -37.92 -19.42 -25.82
N LYS A 16 -38.71 -18.35 -25.77
CA LYS A 16 -38.19 -16.98 -25.66
C LYS A 16 -37.37 -16.90 -24.37
N ARG A 17 -36.03 -16.92 -24.48
CA ARG A 17 -35.11 -16.56 -23.40
C ARG A 17 -35.36 -15.09 -23.06
N VAL A 18 -36.02 -14.82 -21.93
CA VAL A 18 -36.09 -13.47 -21.36
C VAL A 18 -34.64 -13.01 -21.10
N ARG A 19 -34.26 -11.88 -21.71
CA ARG A 19 -32.90 -11.31 -21.69
C ARG A 19 -32.66 -10.61 -20.34
N TYR A 20 -32.20 -11.34 -19.34
CA TYR A 20 -31.82 -10.76 -18.04
C TYR A 20 -30.51 -9.95 -18.08
N ASP A 21 -29.69 -10.08 -19.13
CA ASP A 21 -28.43 -9.33 -19.29
C ASP A 21 -28.64 -7.83 -19.52
N ALA A 22 -29.82 -7.42 -19.98
CA ALA A 22 -30.09 -6.04 -20.34
C ALA A 22 -30.00 -5.08 -19.13
N ASN A 23 -30.49 -5.46 -17.94
CA ASN A 23 -30.58 -4.52 -16.81
C ASN A 23 -29.22 -4.15 -16.21
N ALA A 24 -28.24 -5.05 -16.20
CA ALA A 24 -26.87 -4.72 -15.77
C ALA A 24 -26.11 -3.91 -16.82
N GLU A 25 -26.38 -4.12 -18.11
CA GLU A 25 -25.78 -3.36 -19.21
C GLU A 25 -26.37 -1.95 -19.37
N LEU A 26 -27.62 -1.75 -18.98
CA LEU A 26 -28.33 -0.47 -19.10
C LEU A 26 -27.93 0.57 -18.05
N HIS A 27 -27.31 0.17 -16.94
CA HIS A 27 -26.91 1.13 -15.92
C HIS A 27 -25.70 1.95 -16.38
N LEU A 28 -25.83 3.27 -16.45
CA LEU A 28 -24.81 4.20 -16.96
C LEU A 28 -23.43 4.04 -16.27
N THR A 29 -23.42 3.60 -15.01
CA THR A 29 -22.22 3.41 -14.17
C THR A 29 -21.56 2.04 -14.35
N ALA A 30 -22.21 1.06 -15.00
CA ALA A 30 -21.65 -0.29 -15.18
C ALA A 30 -20.31 -0.32 -15.94
N PRO A 31 -20.07 0.51 -16.97
CA PRO A 31 -18.76 0.59 -17.64
C PRO A 31 -17.62 1.03 -16.70
N LEU A 32 -17.91 1.90 -15.73
CA LEU A 32 -16.92 2.33 -14.73
C LEU A 32 -16.56 1.17 -13.80
N LEU A 33 -17.57 0.45 -13.28
CA LEU A 33 -17.33 -0.69 -12.39
C LEU A 33 -16.51 -1.79 -13.07
N ARG A 34 -16.68 -1.99 -14.37
CA ARG A 34 -15.89 -2.94 -15.18
C ARG A 34 -14.40 -2.59 -15.30
N GLN A 35 -14.00 -1.36 -14.95
CA GLN A 35 -12.58 -1.00 -14.87
C GLN A 35 -11.91 -1.55 -13.61
N TYR A 36 -12.69 -1.93 -12.59
CA TYR A 36 -12.20 -2.41 -11.29
C TYR A 36 -12.54 -3.89 -11.07
N TYR A 37 -13.73 -4.32 -11.49
CA TYR A 37 -14.21 -5.69 -11.34
C TYR A 37 -14.28 -6.39 -12.69
N PRO A 38 -13.70 -7.60 -12.83
CA PRO A 38 -13.79 -8.39 -14.05
C PRO A 38 -15.22 -8.72 -14.47
N ASN A 39 -16.10 -8.99 -13.49
CA ASN A 39 -17.50 -9.30 -13.72
C ASN A 39 -18.39 -8.31 -12.97
N VAL A 40 -19.34 -7.70 -13.68
CA VAL A 40 -20.39 -6.85 -13.09
C VAL A 40 -21.73 -7.39 -13.55
N THR A 41 -22.52 -7.91 -12.61
CA THR A 41 -23.82 -8.55 -12.86
C THR A 41 -24.86 -8.04 -11.86
N THR A 42 -26.16 -8.27 -12.10
CA THR A 42 -27.17 -7.99 -11.07
C THR A 42 -27.08 -9.00 -9.94
N LEU A 43 -27.59 -8.66 -8.76
CA LEU A 43 -27.66 -9.56 -7.61
C LEU A 43 -28.40 -10.86 -7.97
N ARG A 44 -29.49 -10.76 -8.74
CA ARG A 44 -30.22 -11.92 -9.27
C ARG A 44 -29.30 -12.87 -10.06
N GLN A 45 -28.55 -12.32 -11.01
CA GLN A 45 -27.68 -13.10 -11.87
C GLN A 45 -26.51 -13.71 -11.10
N TYR A 46 -25.90 -12.94 -10.21
CA TYR A 46 -24.82 -13.40 -9.36
C TYR A 46 -25.28 -14.62 -8.53
N LEU A 47 -26.38 -14.49 -7.78
CA LEU A 47 -26.92 -15.59 -6.98
C LEU A 47 -27.31 -16.81 -7.84
N ALA A 48 -27.96 -16.58 -9.00
CA ALA A 48 -28.31 -17.66 -9.92
C ALA A 48 -27.09 -18.44 -10.46
N SER A 49 -25.95 -17.77 -10.65
CA SER A 49 -24.70 -18.40 -11.10
C SER A 49 -24.01 -19.23 -10.00
N ARG A 50 -24.20 -18.87 -8.72
CA ARG A 50 -23.60 -19.55 -7.57
C ARG A 50 -24.41 -20.76 -7.08
N LEU A 51 -25.68 -20.84 -7.44
CA LEU A 51 -26.52 -22.00 -7.14
C LEU A 51 -26.05 -23.24 -7.92
N SER A 52 -25.92 -24.38 -7.22
CA SER A 52 -25.46 -25.64 -7.81
C SER A 52 -26.39 -26.14 -8.93
N LYS A 53 -25.85 -26.98 -9.83
CA LYS A 53 -26.62 -27.61 -10.93
C LYS A 53 -27.73 -28.54 -10.44
N ALA A 54 -27.71 -28.97 -9.17
CA ALA A 54 -28.77 -29.77 -8.54
C ALA A 54 -29.99 -28.91 -8.16
N SER A 55 -29.79 -27.63 -7.85
CA SER A 55 -30.83 -26.68 -7.42
C SER A 55 -31.59 -26.04 -8.59
N ARG A 56 -31.87 -26.80 -9.66
CA ARG A 56 -32.47 -26.26 -10.91
C ARG A 56 -33.83 -25.60 -10.68
N LYS A 57 -34.69 -26.20 -9.84
CA LYS A 57 -36.03 -25.65 -9.54
C LYS A 57 -35.91 -24.30 -8.82
N ARG A 58 -34.99 -24.18 -7.86
CA ARG A 58 -34.75 -22.95 -7.09
C ARG A 58 -34.07 -21.86 -7.93
N ARG A 59 -33.10 -22.21 -8.76
CA ARG A 59 -32.51 -21.29 -9.76
C ARG A 59 -33.58 -20.76 -10.74
N LYS A 60 -34.49 -21.63 -11.20
CA LYS A 60 -35.64 -21.20 -12.02
C LYS A 60 -36.59 -20.28 -11.26
N ARG A 61 -36.87 -20.55 -9.98
CA ARG A 61 -37.70 -19.68 -9.12
C ARG A 61 -37.05 -18.29 -8.96
N LEU A 62 -35.75 -18.24 -8.64
CA LEU A 62 -34.99 -17.00 -8.48
C LEU A 62 -34.96 -16.18 -9.78
N LEU A 63 -34.85 -16.83 -10.95
CA LEU A 63 -34.92 -16.14 -12.23
C LEU A 63 -36.36 -15.68 -12.61
N ARG A 64 -37.39 -16.36 -12.11
CA ARG A 64 -38.81 -16.10 -12.41
C ARG A 64 -39.51 -15.17 -11.42
N LEU A 65 -38.85 -14.74 -10.35
CA LEU A 65 -39.34 -13.75 -9.40
C LEU A 65 -39.45 -12.37 -10.08
N SER A 66 -40.34 -12.22 -11.06
CA SER A 66 -40.61 -10.97 -11.76
C SER A 66 -41.84 -10.31 -11.14
N GLY A 67 -41.72 -9.05 -10.73
CA GLY A 67 -42.78 -8.26 -10.09
C GLY A 67 -43.96 -7.88 -11.00
N GLN A 68 -44.12 -8.54 -12.14
CA GLN A 68 -45.22 -8.32 -13.09
C GLN A 68 -45.78 -9.68 -13.51
N ASP A 69 -47.08 -9.86 -13.30
CA ASP A 69 -47.95 -10.95 -13.79
C ASP A 69 -48.07 -12.25 -12.98
N SER A 70 -48.38 -12.17 -11.69
CA SER A 70 -49.03 -13.27 -10.99
C SER A 70 -50.09 -12.75 -10.02
N GLN A 71 -51.36 -13.11 -10.22
CA GLN A 71 -52.49 -12.75 -9.33
C GLN A 71 -52.34 -13.31 -7.90
N ASP A 72 -51.28 -14.07 -7.61
CA ASP A 72 -50.96 -14.69 -6.32
C ASP A 72 -49.65 -14.14 -5.69
N SER A 73 -49.31 -12.88 -5.94
CA SER A 73 -48.06 -12.28 -5.44
C SER A 73 -48.23 -11.80 -3.99
N GLU A 74 -47.50 -12.40 -3.04
CA GLU A 74 -47.39 -11.87 -1.69
C GLU A 74 -46.75 -10.46 -1.72
N PRO A 75 -47.21 -9.49 -0.90
CA PRO A 75 -46.79 -8.09 -0.96
C PRO A 75 -45.28 -7.83 -0.70
N GLY A 76 -44.52 -8.84 -0.27
CA GLY A 76 -43.05 -8.77 -0.10
C GLY A 76 -42.22 -9.18 -1.32
N ASP A 77 -42.80 -9.86 -2.31
CA ASP A 77 -42.05 -10.41 -3.45
C ASP A 77 -41.62 -9.33 -4.45
N ASP A 78 -42.37 -8.22 -4.55
CA ASP A 78 -42.04 -7.11 -5.46
C ASP A 78 -40.85 -6.28 -4.98
N ALA A 79 -40.79 -5.97 -3.68
CA ALA A 79 -39.64 -5.28 -3.08
C ALA A 79 -38.34 -6.10 -3.21
N LEU A 80 -38.44 -7.43 -3.08
CA LEU A 80 -37.33 -8.35 -3.26
C LEU A 80 -36.91 -8.47 -4.73
N ALA A 81 -37.87 -8.51 -5.66
CA ALA A 81 -37.58 -8.47 -7.09
C ALA A 81 -36.83 -7.19 -7.48
N LYS A 82 -37.29 -6.02 -6.96
CA LYS A 82 -36.59 -4.74 -7.13
C LYS A 82 -35.16 -4.83 -6.62
N LEU A 83 -34.92 -5.30 -5.39
CA LEU A 83 -33.57 -5.46 -4.83
C LEU A 83 -32.68 -6.33 -5.73
N LEU A 84 -33.19 -7.48 -6.19
CA LEU A 84 -32.46 -8.45 -6.99
C LEU A 84 -32.06 -7.91 -8.38
N ASP A 85 -32.90 -7.07 -8.99
CA ASP A 85 -32.68 -6.55 -10.35
C ASP A 85 -31.94 -5.22 -10.38
N THR A 86 -32.06 -4.40 -9.34
CA THR A 86 -31.43 -3.07 -9.32
C THR A 86 -30.05 -3.07 -8.69
N THR A 87 -29.77 -4.01 -7.78
CA THR A 87 -28.46 -4.09 -7.11
C THR A 87 -27.42 -4.73 -8.04
N LEU A 88 -26.29 -4.06 -8.24
CA LEU A 88 -25.15 -4.57 -8.99
C LEU A 88 -24.11 -5.22 -8.06
N VAL A 89 -23.48 -6.28 -8.54
CA VAL A 89 -22.42 -7.01 -7.86
C VAL A 89 -21.18 -7.00 -8.75
N GLY A 90 -20.11 -6.36 -8.27
CA GLY A 90 -18.77 -6.44 -8.83
C GLY A 90 -18.00 -7.59 -8.22
N ALA A 91 -17.70 -8.62 -9.01
CA ALA A 91 -17.04 -9.84 -8.54
C ALA A 91 -15.71 -10.10 -9.26
N PHE A 92 -14.72 -10.56 -8.49
CA PHE A 92 -13.46 -11.06 -9.03
C PHE A 92 -13.61 -12.51 -9.54
N ASN A 93 -12.79 -12.90 -10.52
CA ASN A 93 -12.87 -14.22 -11.17
C ASN A 93 -12.62 -15.41 -10.21
N HIS A 94 -12.05 -15.16 -9.03
CA HIS A 94 -11.68 -16.19 -8.08
C HIS A 94 -12.76 -16.41 -7.01
N VAL A 95 -13.68 -17.34 -7.25
CA VAL A 95 -14.32 -18.10 -6.17
C VAL A 95 -14.35 -19.55 -6.62
N GLY A 96 -13.30 -20.29 -6.29
CA GLY A 96 -13.18 -21.73 -6.53
C GLY A 96 -13.65 -22.56 -5.34
N GLU A 97 -13.83 -23.87 -5.53
CA GLU A 97 -14.32 -24.82 -4.51
C GLU A 97 -13.46 -24.82 -3.22
N ALA A 98 -12.16 -24.50 -3.31
CA ALA A 98 -11.28 -24.39 -2.16
C ALA A 98 -11.62 -23.22 -1.20
N VAL A 99 -12.16 -22.11 -1.73
CA VAL A 99 -12.59 -20.96 -0.92
C VAL A 99 -13.87 -21.31 -0.14
N ASP A 100 -14.76 -22.06 -0.80
CA ASP A 100 -16.01 -22.55 -0.22
C ASP A 100 -15.79 -23.46 1.00
N GLU A 101 -14.79 -24.33 0.96
CA GLU A 101 -14.43 -25.18 2.11
C GLU A 101 -13.88 -24.37 3.28
N THR A 102 -13.05 -23.37 3.01
CA THR A 102 -12.49 -22.50 4.05
C THR A 102 -13.59 -21.72 4.77
N ILE A 103 -14.53 -21.15 4.03
CA ILE A 103 -15.67 -20.45 4.65
C ILE A 103 -16.54 -21.40 5.47
N ALA A 104 -16.79 -22.63 5.01
CA ALA A 104 -17.56 -23.60 5.79
C ALA A 104 -16.88 -23.93 7.14
N ARG A 105 -15.55 -24.11 7.15
CA ARG A 105 -14.76 -24.29 8.38
C ARG A 105 -14.86 -23.05 9.28
N ASP A 106 -14.73 -21.86 8.70
CA ASP A 106 -14.80 -20.60 9.44
C ASP A 106 -16.18 -20.39 10.09
N ILE A 107 -17.27 -20.72 9.39
CA ILE A 107 -18.63 -20.68 9.93
C ILE A 107 -18.75 -21.58 11.16
N SER A 108 -18.23 -22.82 11.08
CA SER A 108 -18.26 -23.76 12.22
C SER A 108 -17.50 -23.22 13.44
N ILE A 109 -16.35 -22.56 13.22
CA ILE A 109 -15.55 -21.95 14.29
C ILE A 109 -16.34 -20.80 14.94
N PHE A 110 -16.95 -19.95 14.12
CA PHE A 110 -17.73 -18.82 14.61
C PHE A 110 -18.95 -19.25 15.42
N THR A 111 -19.72 -20.23 14.93
CA THR A 111 -20.89 -20.73 15.65
C THR A 111 -20.52 -21.35 16.99
N GLN A 112 -19.38 -22.06 17.05
CA GLN A 112 -18.88 -22.63 18.32
C GLN A 112 -18.50 -21.52 19.31
N GLN A 113 -17.78 -20.49 18.86
CA GLN A 113 -17.38 -19.36 19.71
C GLN A 113 -18.55 -18.58 20.28
N ILE A 114 -19.64 -18.43 19.51
CA ILE A 114 -20.86 -17.77 20.00
C ILE A 114 -21.53 -18.64 21.07
N SER A 115 -21.72 -19.93 20.79
CA SER A 115 -22.34 -20.87 21.73
C SER A 115 -21.61 -20.95 23.08
N ASP A 116 -20.29 -20.82 23.09
CA ASP A 116 -19.50 -20.82 24.33
C ASP A 116 -19.61 -19.48 25.11
N SER A 117 -20.00 -18.39 24.45
CA SER A 117 -20.01 -17.03 25.03
C SER A 117 -21.38 -16.56 25.54
N THR A 118 -22.48 -17.16 25.08
CA THR A 118 -23.84 -16.80 25.48
C THR A 118 -24.49 -17.95 26.26
N THR A 119 -24.95 -17.69 27.49
CA THR A 119 -25.75 -18.64 28.30
C THR A 119 -27.14 -18.92 27.70
N GLU A 120 -27.51 -18.22 26.63
CA GLU A 120 -28.71 -18.47 25.85
C GLU A 120 -28.38 -19.40 24.67
N ILE A 121 -29.08 -20.54 24.61
CA ILE A 121 -29.09 -21.45 23.47
C ILE A 121 -29.57 -20.66 22.25
N SER A 122 -28.68 -20.36 21.31
CA SER A 122 -29.08 -19.71 20.05
C SER A 122 -30.14 -20.57 19.33
N PRO A 123 -31.28 -20.02 18.88
CA PRO A 123 -32.45 -20.76 18.45
C PRO A 123 -32.36 -21.28 17.00
N THR A 124 -31.18 -21.64 16.52
CA THR A 124 -31.01 -22.24 15.19
C THR A 124 -30.23 -23.53 15.29
N GLN A 125 -30.94 -24.61 15.67
CA GLN A 125 -30.64 -25.93 15.13
C GLN A 125 -30.91 -25.89 13.60
N GLY A 126 -30.06 -25.21 12.82
CA GLY A 126 -30.32 -24.91 11.41
C GLY A 126 -29.37 -23.87 10.79
N ALA A 127 -29.78 -23.31 9.64
CA ALA A 127 -29.01 -22.35 8.84
C ALA A 127 -29.01 -20.92 9.45
N LEU A 128 -27.93 -20.16 9.22
CA LEU A 128 -27.78 -18.79 9.74
C LEU A 128 -28.80 -17.82 9.12
N LYS A 129 -29.34 -16.91 9.95
CA LYS A 129 -30.13 -15.76 9.49
C LYS A 129 -29.22 -14.71 8.83
N GLN A 130 -29.81 -13.82 8.03
CA GLN A 130 -29.05 -12.76 7.35
C GLN A 130 -28.23 -11.88 8.33
N SER A 131 -28.80 -11.55 9.49
CA SER A 131 -28.10 -10.76 10.52
C SER A 131 -26.84 -11.46 11.03
N GLU A 132 -26.93 -12.77 11.26
CA GLU A 132 -25.83 -13.62 11.74
C GLU A 132 -24.77 -13.82 10.65
N ILE A 133 -25.17 -13.89 9.37
CA ILE A 133 -24.24 -13.92 8.24
C ILE A 133 -23.42 -12.63 8.19
N VAL A 134 -24.04 -11.47 8.41
CA VAL A 134 -23.31 -10.18 8.44
C VAL A 134 -22.34 -10.14 9.63
N ASP A 135 -22.75 -10.61 10.81
CA ASP A 135 -21.89 -10.68 12.00
C ASP A 135 -20.70 -11.62 11.79
N PHE A 136 -20.94 -12.78 11.18
CA PHE A 136 -19.91 -13.73 10.77
C PHE A 136 -18.89 -13.09 9.82
N VAL A 137 -19.34 -12.34 8.81
CA VAL A 137 -18.47 -11.69 7.83
C VAL A 137 -17.58 -10.64 8.51
N ILE A 138 -18.12 -9.85 9.43
CA ILE A 138 -17.34 -8.87 10.19
C ILE A 138 -16.25 -9.57 11.00
N TRP A 139 -16.63 -10.60 11.77
CA TRP A 139 -15.67 -11.43 12.52
C TRP A 139 -14.58 -12.01 11.60
N LEU A 140 -14.97 -12.54 10.46
CA LEU A 140 -14.06 -13.16 9.50
C LEU A 140 -13.05 -12.16 8.93
N LEU A 141 -13.48 -10.95 8.59
CA LEU A 141 -12.61 -9.88 8.08
C LEU A 141 -11.57 -9.45 9.12
N PHE A 142 -11.97 -9.33 10.39
CA PHE A 142 -11.04 -9.04 11.49
C PHE A 142 -10.09 -10.21 11.79
N ARG A 143 -10.55 -11.45 11.65
CA ARG A 143 -9.73 -12.65 11.84
C ARG A 143 -8.68 -12.83 10.74
N ARG A 144 -9.03 -12.54 9.48
CA ARG A 144 -8.12 -12.62 8.32
C ARG A 144 -7.09 -11.50 8.27
N THR A 145 -7.37 -10.36 8.90
CA THR A 145 -6.45 -9.21 8.92
C THR A 145 -5.45 -9.36 10.07
N PRO A 146 -4.15 -9.02 9.91
CA PRO A 146 -3.19 -9.02 11.03
C PRO A 146 -3.61 -8.07 12.17
N ALA A 147 -3.25 -8.40 13.42
CA ALA A 147 -3.61 -7.64 14.62
C ALA A 147 -3.27 -6.13 14.54
N ILE A 148 -2.20 -5.78 13.83
CA ILE A 148 -1.65 -4.41 13.70
C ILE A 148 -2.43 -3.55 12.69
N ARG A 149 -3.27 -4.15 11.84
CA ARG A 149 -4.01 -3.45 10.78
C ARG A 149 -5.51 -3.62 10.98
N ARG A 150 -6.26 -2.62 10.51
CA ARG A 150 -7.71 -2.67 10.38
C ARG A 150 -8.09 -3.22 9.00
N PRO A 151 -9.15 -4.03 8.88
CA PRO A 151 -9.63 -4.48 7.58
C PRO A 151 -10.11 -3.28 6.73
N THR A 152 -9.66 -3.21 5.48
CA THR A 152 -10.06 -2.22 4.48
C THR A 152 -11.37 -2.64 3.80
N HIS A 153 -12.46 -2.58 4.56
CA HIS A 153 -13.78 -3.07 4.12
C HIS A 153 -14.89 -2.22 4.74
N LEU A 154 -15.92 -1.87 3.96
CA LEU A 154 -17.01 -0.99 4.41
C LEU A 154 -17.72 -1.51 5.67
N LEU A 155 -17.90 -2.83 5.78
CA LEU A 155 -18.53 -3.45 6.97
C LEU A 155 -17.67 -3.37 8.25
N CYS A 156 -16.39 -3.02 8.13
CA CYS A 156 -15.49 -2.87 9.27
C CYS A 156 -15.32 -1.40 9.70
N HIS A 157 -15.95 -0.44 9.00
CA HIS A 157 -16.00 0.96 9.41
C HIS A 157 -16.74 1.12 10.75
N GLY A 158 -16.32 2.05 11.60
CA GLY A 158 -16.80 2.17 12.99
C GLY A 158 -16.28 1.13 14.00
N PHE A 159 -15.66 0.03 13.58
CA PHE A 159 -15.20 -1.04 14.51
C PHE A 159 -13.68 -1.16 14.73
N SER A 160 -13.30 -1.68 15.90
CA SER A 160 -11.91 -1.95 16.31
C SER A 160 -11.80 -3.29 17.05
N ARG A 161 -10.57 -3.82 17.20
CA ARG A 161 -10.34 -5.00 18.06
C ARG A 161 -10.29 -4.57 19.52
N THR A 162 -10.89 -5.36 20.42
CA THR A 162 -10.89 -5.08 21.87
C THR A 162 -9.47 -4.95 22.43
N SER A 163 -8.50 -5.74 21.93
CA SER A 163 -7.09 -5.66 22.35
C SER A 163 -6.38 -4.35 22.01
N MET A 164 -6.93 -3.50 21.13
CA MET A 164 -6.36 -2.19 20.76
C MET A 164 -7.01 -1.02 21.49
N VAL A 165 -8.03 -1.28 22.32
CA VAL A 165 -8.67 -0.27 23.16
C VAL A 165 -7.81 -0.13 24.42
N GLY A 166 -6.95 0.89 24.45
CA GLY A 166 -6.20 1.26 25.65
C GLY A 166 -7.14 1.82 26.72
N ASN A 167 -6.81 1.58 27.99
CA ASN A 167 -7.52 2.03 29.19
C ASN A 167 -8.10 3.46 29.04
N GLY A 168 -9.42 3.59 28.90
CA GLY A 168 -10.11 4.87 29.14
C GLY A 168 -11.32 5.23 28.27
N ASP A 169 -11.64 4.48 27.21
CA ASP A 169 -12.85 4.73 26.39
C ASP A 169 -13.78 3.51 26.49
N ASP A 170 -14.96 3.69 27.10
CA ASP A 170 -16.02 2.68 27.24
C ASP A 170 -16.65 2.40 25.86
N LEU A 171 -15.91 1.70 25.00
CA LEU A 171 -16.42 1.22 23.72
C LEU A 171 -17.23 -0.05 23.94
N GLU A 172 -18.51 0.00 23.58
CA GLU A 172 -19.41 -1.13 23.68
C GLU A 172 -18.91 -2.30 22.82
N THR A 173 -18.91 -3.51 23.39
CA THR A 173 -18.66 -4.73 22.62
C THR A 173 -19.84 -4.99 21.68
N ILE A 174 -19.56 -5.41 20.45
CA ILE A 174 -20.64 -5.73 19.51
C ILE A 174 -21.28 -7.05 19.94
N PRO A 175 -22.60 -7.10 20.17
CA PRO A 175 -23.28 -8.35 20.44
C PRO A 175 -23.04 -9.33 19.28
N ASN A 176 -22.65 -10.57 19.60
CA ASN A 176 -22.46 -11.67 18.64
C ASN A 176 -21.26 -11.57 17.68
N VAL A 177 -20.31 -10.64 17.90
CA VAL A 177 -19.04 -10.58 17.14
C VAL A 177 -17.85 -10.66 18.11
N PRO A 178 -17.31 -11.86 18.37
CA PRO A 178 -16.24 -12.05 19.36
C PRO A 178 -14.99 -11.21 19.05
N GLY A 179 -14.48 -10.49 20.06
CA GLY A 179 -13.21 -9.75 19.99
C GLY A 179 -13.25 -8.42 19.21
N VAL A 180 -14.44 -7.92 18.88
CA VAL A 180 -14.65 -6.66 18.16
C VAL A 180 -15.48 -5.69 19.00
N ALA A 181 -15.02 -4.44 19.10
CA ALA A 181 -15.69 -3.34 19.79
C ALA A 181 -16.20 -2.30 18.76
N THR A 182 -17.25 -1.57 19.13
CA THR A 182 -17.84 -0.52 18.29
C THR A 182 -17.54 0.88 18.80
N ALA A 183 -17.05 1.73 17.89
CA ALA A 183 -16.83 3.17 18.10
C ALA A 183 -17.91 4.03 17.42
N GLY A 184 -18.90 3.41 16.77
CA GLY A 184 -19.97 4.17 16.11
C GLY A 184 -20.87 3.31 15.23
N ARG A 185 -21.97 3.92 14.79
CA ARG A 185 -22.96 3.31 13.91
C ARG A 185 -22.39 3.11 12.50
N ASN A 186 -22.62 1.92 11.92
CA ASN A 186 -22.27 1.62 10.53
C ASN A 186 -23.55 1.42 9.72
N GLU A 187 -23.84 2.37 8.82
CA GLU A 187 -25.06 2.37 7.99
C GLU A 187 -25.12 1.18 7.02
N HIS A 188 -23.97 0.77 6.48
CA HIS A 188 -23.89 -0.37 5.56
C HIS A 188 -24.37 -1.67 6.20
N ILE A 189 -24.06 -1.88 7.47
CA ILE A 189 -24.51 -3.04 8.24
C ILE A 189 -26.01 -3.00 8.44
N GLN A 190 -26.57 -1.82 8.73
CA GLN A 190 -28.01 -1.67 8.94
C GLN A 190 -28.79 -1.95 7.66
N ILE A 191 -28.27 -1.52 6.51
CA ILE A 191 -28.85 -1.86 5.21
C ILE A 191 -28.86 -3.39 5.03
N LEU A 192 -27.72 -4.07 5.24
CA LEU A 192 -27.60 -5.52 5.03
C LEU A 192 -28.33 -6.38 6.07
N LYS A 193 -28.58 -5.86 7.26
CA LYS A 193 -29.43 -6.49 8.30
C LYS A 193 -30.90 -6.10 8.17
N GLY A 194 -31.24 -5.18 7.26
CA GLY A 194 -32.58 -4.65 7.07
C GLY A 194 -33.57 -5.65 6.45
N PRO A 195 -34.86 -5.29 6.40
CA PRO A 195 -35.94 -6.19 5.98
C PRO A 195 -35.86 -6.63 4.51
N GLN A 196 -35.25 -5.82 3.64
CA GLN A 196 -35.08 -6.18 2.23
C GLN A 196 -34.06 -7.31 2.03
N TRP A 197 -33.04 -7.37 2.88
CA TRP A 197 -31.97 -8.39 2.81
C TRP A 197 -32.29 -9.63 3.64
N SER A 198 -33.15 -9.52 4.66
CA SER A 198 -33.45 -10.62 5.59
C SER A 198 -34.14 -11.83 4.94
N SER A 199 -34.83 -11.63 3.82
CA SER A 199 -35.49 -12.70 3.05
C SER A 199 -34.55 -13.45 2.10
N LEU A 200 -33.35 -12.92 1.81
CA LEU A 200 -32.42 -13.51 0.85
C LEU A 200 -31.96 -14.93 1.21
N PRO A 201 -31.61 -15.26 2.47
CA PRO A 201 -31.24 -16.62 2.82
C PRO A 201 -32.33 -17.65 2.50
N ALA A 202 -33.61 -17.29 2.66
CA ALA A 202 -34.73 -18.17 2.33
C ALA A 202 -34.85 -18.42 0.81
N VAL A 203 -34.58 -17.39 0.00
CA VAL A 203 -34.60 -17.48 -1.47
C VAL A 203 -33.44 -18.32 -2.00
N VAL A 204 -32.25 -18.17 -1.42
CA VAL A 204 -31.06 -18.96 -1.79
C VAL A 204 -31.18 -20.40 -1.28
N GLY A 205 -31.70 -20.58 -0.06
CA GLY A 205 -31.96 -21.85 0.59
C GLY A 205 -30.70 -22.51 1.16
N SER A 206 -30.63 -23.84 1.14
CA SER A 206 -29.51 -24.61 1.71
C SER A 206 -28.14 -24.15 1.20
N GLY A 207 -27.25 -23.75 2.11
CA GLY A 207 -25.93 -23.19 1.78
C GLY A 207 -25.94 -21.68 1.53
N ALA A 208 -27.02 -20.97 1.88
CA ALA A 208 -27.12 -19.52 1.79
C ALA A 208 -26.02 -18.83 2.58
N GLU A 209 -25.74 -19.31 3.79
CA GLU A 209 -24.69 -18.80 4.67
C GLU A 209 -23.33 -18.78 3.97
N ARG A 210 -22.99 -19.81 3.18
CA ARG A 210 -21.73 -19.85 2.43
C ARG A 210 -21.74 -18.90 1.22
N ILE A 211 -22.81 -18.93 0.43
CA ILE A 211 -22.89 -18.12 -0.81
C ILE A 211 -22.90 -16.63 -0.47
N LEU A 212 -23.70 -16.23 0.52
CA LEU A 212 -23.84 -14.84 0.95
C LEU A 212 -22.58 -14.37 1.68
N SER A 213 -21.95 -15.20 2.52
CA SER A 213 -20.68 -14.84 3.15
C SER A 213 -19.57 -14.60 2.13
N ASN A 214 -19.39 -15.50 1.14
CA ASN A 214 -18.44 -15.29 0.04
C ASN A 214 -18.70 -13.97 -0.68
N MET A 215 -19.97 -13.69 -0.99
CA MET A 215 -20.36 -12.45 -1.68
C MET A 215 -19.97 -11.21 -0.87
N LEU A 216 -20.28 -11.20 0.44
CA LEU A 216 -20.02 -10.05 1.31
C LEU A 216 -18.53 -9.86 1.64
N VAL A 217 -17.70 -10.89 1.49
CA VAL A 217 -16.25 -10.80 1.74
C VAL A 217 -15.49 -10.33 0.50
N ASP A 218 -15.82 -10.88 -0.68
CA ASP A 218 -14.98 -10.73 -1.87
C ASP A 218 -15.57 -9.81 -2.95
N CYS A 219 -16.86 -9.44 -2.87
CA CYS A 219 -17.52 -8.65 -3.91
C CYS A 219 -17.81 -7.21 -3.47
N GLY A 220 -17.80 -6.29 -4.43
CA GLY A 220 -18.42 -4.98 -4.28
C GLY A 220 -19.92 -5.06 -4.53
N ILE A 221 -20.75 -4.53 -3.63
CA ILE A 221 -22.21 -4.50 -3.80
C ILE A 221 -22.64 -3.04 -3.92
N PHE A 222 -23.40 -2.73 -4.98
CA PHE A 222 -23.80 -1.38 -5.33
C PHE A 222 -25.31 -1.33 -5.52
N ALA A 223 -26.01 -0.50 -4.74
CA ALA A 223 -27.44 -0.26 -4.93
C ALA A 223 -27.68 1.14 -5.51
N PRO A 224 -28.71 1.34 -6.35
CA PRO A 224 -29.06 2.66 -6.83
C PRO A 224 -29.59 3.53 -5.69
N ILE A 225 -29.31 4.82 -5.81
CA ILE A 225 -29.93 5.83 -4.96
C ILE A 225 -31.21 6.29 -5.66
N GLU A 226 -32.31 6.32 -4.91
CA GLU A 226 -33.62 6.76 -5.42
C GLU A 226 -33.51 8.14 -6.08
N ASP A 227 -34.21 8.31 -7.20
CA ASP A 227 -34.24 9.54 -8.00
C ASP A 227 -32.89 10.02 -8.55
N SER A 228 -31.90 9.13 -8.67
CA SER A 228 -30.60 9.45 -9.27
C SER A 228 -30.09 8.36 -10.21
N SER A 229 -29.17 8.72 -11.10
CA SER A 229 -28.39 7.76 -11.91
C SER A 229 -27.17 7.20 -11.16
N ASN A 230 -27.03 7.50 -9.87
CA ASN A 230 -25.86 7.15 -9.07
C ASN A 230 -26.07 5.86 -8.29
N LEU A 231 -24.97 5.19 -7.99
CA LEU A 231 -24.93 3.98 -7.18
C LEU A 231 -24.22 4.27 -5.86
N ASN A 232 -24.76 3.73 -4.77
CA ASN A 232 -24.11 3.69 -3.47
C ASN A 232 -23.44 2.32 -3.27
N GLN A 233 -22.17 2.32 -2.87
CA GLN A 233 -21.47 1.09 -2.49
C GLN A 233 -21.89 0.69 -1.06
N ILE A 234 -22.55 -0.45 -0.92
CA ILE A 234 -23.01 -0.98 0.37
C ILE A 234 -21.98 -1.95 0.96
N CYS A 235 -21.22 -2.67 0.12
CA CYS A 235 -20.30 -3.70 0.58
C CYS A 235 -19.03 -3.75 -0.27
N GLY A 236 -17.99 -4.40 0.27
CA GLY A 236 -16.69 -4.58 -0.36
C GLY A 236 -15.62 -3.62 0.15
N VAL A 237 -14.46 -3.68 -0.50
CA VAL A 237 -13.37 -2.71 -0.37
C VAL A 237 -13.82 -1.38 -0.97
N PRO A 238 -13.63 -0.23 -0.30
CA PRO A 238 -14.01 1.08 -0.83
C PRO A 238 -13.43 1.33 -2.22
N MET A 239 -14.22 1.87 -3.15
CA MET A 239 -13.77 2.16 -4.53
C MET A 239 -12.48 3.01 -4.60
N SER A 240 -12.26 3.91 -3.63
CA SER A 240 -11.06 4.76 -3.53
C SER A 240 -9.78 3.97 -3.27
N GLU A 241 -9.88 2.76 -2.74
CA GLU A 241 -8.76 1.88 -2.40
C GLU A 241 -8.57 0.75 -3.43
N LEU A 242 -9.50 0.60 -4.38
CA LEU A 242 -9.41 -0.38 -5.45
C LEU A 242 -8.45 0.08 -6.56
N LYS A 243 -7.64 -0.87 -7.04
CA LYS A 243 -6.81 -0.67 -8.23
C LYS A 243 -7.61 -1.00 -9.48
N THR A 244 -7.36 -0.26 -10.55
CA THR A 244 -7.95 -0.56 -11.86
C THR A 244 -7.29 -1.79 -12.47
N LEU A 245 -8.04 -2.57 -13.24
CA LEU A 245 -7.54 -3.77 -13.93
C LEU A 245 -6.39 -3.45 -14.90
N ARG A 246 -6.36 -2.23 -15.46
CA ARG A 246 -5.27 -1.77 -16.33
C ARG A 246 -3.93 -1.63 -15.58
N GLN A 247 -3.96 -1.20 -14.32
CA GLN A 247 -2.77 -1.07 -13.49
C GLN A 247 -2.21 -2.43 -13.01
N SER A 248 -3.01 -3.50 -13.05
CA SER A 248 -2.51 -4.85 -12.76
C SER A 248 -1.83 -5.53 -13.97
N ASP A 249 -2.21 -5.17 -15.20
CA ASP A 249 -1.67 -5.79 -16.43
C ASP A 249 -0.33 -5.18 -16.89
N ASP A 250 -0.04 -3.92 -16.54
CA ASP A 250 1.26 -3.28 -16.78
C ASP A 250 2.42 -3.93 -16.00
N HIS A 251 2.12 -4.85 -15.08
CA HIS A 251 3.13 -5.67 -14.40
C HIS A 251 3.37 -7.05 -15.05
N HIS A 252 2.67 -7.40 -16.14
CA HIS A 252 2.80 -8.72 -16.79
C HIS A 252 3.14 -8.71 -18.28
N THR A 253 3.44 -7.56 -18.89
CA THR A 253 3.72 -7.49 -20.33
C THR A 253 5.12 -6.94 -20.66
N GLU A 254 6.16 -7.50 -20.04
CA GLU A 254 7.53 -7.47 -20.59
C GLU A 254 8.13 -8.87 -20.54
N GLN A 255 7.69 -9.76 -21.43
CA GLN A 255 8.40 -11.02 -21.69
C GLN A 255 8.14 -11.52 -23.11
N ALA A 256 8.90 -10.98 -24.06
CA ALA A 256 9.23 -11.68 -25.31
C ALA A 256 10.55 -11.16 -25.92
N ALA A 257 11.65 -11.18 -25.16
CA ALA A 257 13.00 -11.27 -25.74
C ALA A 257 13.91 -12.03 -24.77
N LYS A 258 14.28 -13.25 -25.15
CA LYS A 258 15.04 -14.23 -24.38
C LYS A 258 16.53 -13.87 -24.32
N ILE A 259 17.12 -13.86 -23.11
CA ILE A 259 18.52 -14.28 -22.87
C ILE A 259 18.56 -15.01 -21.51
N PRO A 260 19.19 -16.20 -21.37
CA PRO A 260 19.12 -16.98 -20.14
C PRO A 260 20.24 -16.60 -19.16
N ALA A 261 19.87 -16.17 -17.94
CA ALA A 261 20.80 -16.11 -16.83
C ALA A 261 20.12 -16.61 -15.53
N ALA A 262 20.80 -17.58 -14.93
CA ALA A 262 20.62 -18.27 -13.64
C ALA A 262 19.54 -17.78 -12.65
N ARG A 263 18.74 -18.77 -12.23
CA ARG A 263 17.73 -18.74 -11.16
C ARG A 263 18.30 -18.26 -9.81
N SER A 264 17.59 -17.33 -9.16
CA SER A 264 17.59 -17.13 -7.71
C SER A 264 16.14 -16.91 -7.24
N PRO A 265 15.80 -17.28 -5.99
CA PRO A 265 14.41 -17.45 -5.59
C PRO A 265 13.71 -16.11 -5.32
N SER A 266 12.44 -16.12 -5.70
CA SER A 266 11.41 -15.08 -5.59
C SER A 266 11.43 -14.26 -4.29
N ASN A 267 11.58 -12.94 -4.46
CA ASN A 267 10.93 -11.94 -3.59
C ASN A 267 10.02 -11.08 -4.48
N PRO A 268 8.77 -10.76 -4.06
CA PRO A 268 7.83 -10.03 -4.89
C PRO A 268 8.29 -8.58 -5.07
N ALA A 269 8.37 -8.16 -6.33
CA ALA A 269 8.38 -6.79 -6.85
C ALA A 269 8.89 -5.69 -5.88
N ALA A 270 10.20 -5.47 -5.84
CA ALA A 270 10.71 -4.17 -5.44
C ALA A 270 10.25 -3.17 -6.52
N MET A 271 9.15 -2.43 -6.28
CA MET A 271 8.82 -1.27 -7.12
C MET A 271 10.04 -0.35 -7.11
N HIS A 272 10.73 -0.28 -8.24
CA HIS A 272 11.83 0.63 -8.42
C HIS A 272 11.27 2.06 -8.39
N CYS A 273 11.84 2.91 -7.53
CA CYS A 273 11.57 4.34 -7.59
C CYS A 273 12.08 4.84 -8.95
N GLY A 274 11.21 5.47 -9.75
CA GLY A 274 11.60 5.99 -11.05
C GLY A 274 12.72 7.01 -10.88
N LEU A 275 13.66 7.11 -11.83
CA LEU A 275 14.75 8.10 -11.73
C LEU A 275 14.21 9.53 -11.58
N SER A 276 13.05 9.82 -12.17
CA SER A 276 12.33 11.09 -12.07
C SER A 276 11.69 11.36 -10.70
N ASP A 277 11.53 10.34 -9.87
CA ASP A 277 10.96 10.45 -8.52
C ASP A 277 12.03 10.82 -7.48
N ILE A 278 13.31 10.62 -7.81
CA ILE A 278 14.44 10.97 -6.94
C ILE A 278 14.64 12.48 -6.99
N ARG A 279 14.37 13.15 -5.85
CA ARG A 279 14.45 14.61 -5.72
C ARG A 279 15.30 15.02 -4.54
N PHE A 280 15.98 16.15 -4.64
CA PHE A 280 16.66 16.74 -3.49
C PHE A 280 15.67 17.32 -2.48
N VAL A 281 15.81 16.94 -1.20
CA VAL A 281 14.97 17.38 -0.09
C VAL A 281 15.29 18.83 0.31
N ARG A 282 14.96 19.76 -0.57
CA ARG A 282 15.39 21.17 -0.50
C ARG A 282 14.82 21.91 0.70
N HIS A 283 13.61 21.56 1.15
CA HIS A 283 12.97 22.26 2.27
C HIS A 283 13.80 22.24 3.57
N ARG A 284 14.73 21.29 3.74
CA ARG A 284 15.64 21.22 4.89
C ARG A 284 16.62 22.41 5.00
N MET A 285 16.86 23.14 3.90
CA MET A 285 17.66 24.36 3.95
C MET A 285 16.86 25.58 4.43
N LEU A 286 15.53 25.53 4.33
CA LEU A 286 14.66 26.64 4.66
C LEU A 286 14.41 26.63 6.17
N TYR A 287 14.50 27.80 6.81
CA TYR A 287 14.31 27.98 8.25
C TYR A 287 15.30 27.19 9.13
N ALA A 288 16.38 26.66 8.54
CA ALA A 288 17.43 25.98 9.28
C ALA A 288 18.09 26.96 10.25
N ARG A 289 18.13 26.59 11.54
CA ARG A 289 18.88 27.35 12.53
C ARG A 289 20.37 27.06 12.38
N PRO A 290 21.25 28.08 12.55
CA PRO A 290 22.68 27.84 12.51
C PRO A 290 23.07 26.89 13.65
N THR A 291 23.98 25.96 13.38
CA THR A 291 24.58 25.16 14.46
C THR A 291 25.47 26.04 15.30
N LEU A 292 25.25 26.03 16.62
CA LEU A 292 26.01 26.82 17.58
C LEU A 292 27.09 25.97 18.25
N THR A 293 28.20 26.60 18.60
CA THR A 293 29.23 26.04 19.48
C THR A 293 28.78 26.11 20.94
N SER A 294 29.48 25.41 21.85
CA SER A 294 29.23 25.52 23.30
C SER A 294 29.33 26.95 23.84
N LYS A 295 30.06 27.82 23.13
CA LYS A 295 30.20 29.26 23.44
C LYS A 295 29.12 30.14 22.78
N GLY A 296 28.07 29.55 22.20
CA GLY A 296 26.99 30.27 21.54
C GLY A 296 27.35 30.89 20.18
N ARG A 297 28.58 30.69 19.67
CA ARG A 297 28.99 31.22 18.35
C ARG A 297 28.52 30.31 17.23
N ALA A 298 28.16 30.88 16.09
CA ALA A 298 27.85 30.12 14.88
C ALA A 298 29.05 29.28 14.43
N ARG A 299 28.81 28.00 14.13
CA ARG A 299 29.79 27.10 13.54
C ARG A 299 29.69 27.17 12.02
N PHE A 300 30.84 27.28 11.36
CA PHE A 300 30.93 27.30 9.90
C PHE A 300 31.25 25.91 9.35
N GLY A 301 30.74 25.61 8.16
CA GLY A 301 30.89 24.30 7.51
C GLY A 301 29.81 23.29 7.93
N LEU A 302 30.13 22.00 7.83
CA LEU A 302 29.19 20.93 8.17
C LEU A 302 28.94 20.88 9.69
N GLY A 303 27.73 20.48 10.09
CA GLY A 303 27.34 20.36 11.51
C GLY A 303 28.03 19.20 12.24
N HIS A 304 28.02 19.22 13.58
CA HIS A 304 28.67 18.19 14.42
C HIS A 304 28.11 16.77 14.20
N GLY A 305 26.82 16.66 13.85
CA GLY A 305 26.20 15.37 13.54
C GLY A 305 26.62 14.76 12.20
N HIS A 306 27.24 15.55 11.31
CA HIS A 306 27.67 15.07 9.99
C HIS A 306 28.80 14.03 10.12
N VAL A 307 28.74 12.95 9.34
CA VAL A 307 29.69 11.83 9.43
C VAL A 307 31.15 12.28 9.31
N LEU A 308 31.46 13.23 8.44
CA LEU A 308 32.82 13.77 8.26
C LEU A 308 33.36 14.53 9.49
N ASN A 309 32.49 15.04 10.36
CA ASN A 309 32.91 15.68 11.62
C ASN A 309 32.93 14.68 12.79
N ARG A 310 32.02 13.69 12.80
CA ARG A 310 32.00 12.64 13.83
C ARG A 310 33.21 11.72 13.72
N LEU A 311 33.65 11.43 12.50
CA LEU A 311 34.81 10.61 12.19
C LEU A 311 35.97 11.49 11.73
N SER A 312 36.56 12.18 12.71
CA SER A 312 37.57 13.22 12.49
C SER A 312 38.98 12.68 12.28
N ASP A 313 39.27 11.42 12.63
CA ASP A 313 40.61 10.85 12.47
C ASP A 313 40.86 10.43 11.01
N THR A 314 41.39 11.39 10.25
CA THR A 314 41.72 11.22 8.83
C THR A 314 42.77 10.13 8.55
N SER A 315 43.59 9.76 9.54
CA SER A 315 44.59 8.70 9.42
C SER A 315 43.98 7.31 9.59
N ASN A 316 42.86 7.21 10.30
CA ASN A 316 42.20 5.95 10.58
C ASN A 316 41.49 5.37 9.34
N ALA A 317 41.94 4.19 8.94
CA ALA A 317 41.39 3.46 7.81
C ALA A 317 39.96 2.96 8.07
N SER A 318 39.62 2.59 9.31
CA SER A 318 38.29 2.06 9.63
C SER A 318 37.21 3.12 9.56
N GLU A 319 37.53 4.35 9.96
CA GLU A 319 36.64 5.51 9.78
C GLU A 319 36.38 5.82 8.30
N THR A 320 37.41 5.68 7.45
CA THR A 320 37.25 5.83 6.00
C THR A 320 36.34 4.75 5.42
N VAL A 321 36.48 3.50 5.89
CA VAL A 321 35.56 2.41 5.53
C VAL A 321 34.13 2.75 5.96
N HIS A 322 33.92 3.31 7.15
CA HIS A 322 32.59 3.72 7.61
C HIS A 322 31.96 4.81 6.74
N ILE A 323 32.72 5.85 6.38
CA ILE A 323 32.28 6.89 5.45
C ILE A 323 31.96 6.31 4.06
N THR A 324 32.70 5.29 3.62
CA THR A 324 32.40 4.59 2.36
C THR A 324 31.00 3.98 2.37
N LYS A 325 30.53 3.47 3.52
CA LYS A 325 29.17 2.94 3.67
C LYS A 325 28.09 4.03 3.56
N TYR A 326 28.40 5.24 4.05
CA TYR A 326 27.51 6.40 3.90
C TYR A 326 27.36 6.86 2.45
N VAL A 327 28.46 6.89 1.70
CA VAL A 327 28.47 7.34 0.29
C VAL A 327 27.88 6.29 -0.65
N PHE A 328 28.12 5.00 -0.36
CA PHE A 328 27.72 3.88 -1.23
C PHE A 328 26.78 2.88 -0.51
N PRO A 329 25.62 3.30 0.00
CA PRO A 329 24.79 2.49 0.89
C PRO A 329 24.28 1.19 0.24
N LYS A 330 23.98 1.23 -1.06
CA LYS A 330 23.48 0.08 -1.82
C LYS A 330 24.44 -1.11 -1.80
N GLN A 331 25.74 -0.87 -1.87
CA GLN A 331 26.78 -1.92 -1.85
C GLN A 331 26.89 -2.61 -0.48
N PHE A 332 26.27 -2.06 0.55
CA PHE A 332 26.23 -2.62 1.90
C PHE A 332 24.84 -3.09 2.30
N ASP A 333 23.89 -3.19 1.36
CA ASP A 333 22.50 -3.58 1.63
C ASP A 333 21.80 -2.62 2.62
N LEU A 334 22.16 -1.34 2.51
CA LEU A 334 21.55 -0.27 3.29
C LEU A 334 20.47 0.43 2.45
N HIS A 335 19.48 0.98 3.17
CA HIS A 335 18.40 1.80 2.65
C HIS A 335 18.97 2.89 1.74
N ASN A 336 18.42 3.01 0.54
CA ASN A 336 18.85 4.01 -0.43
C ASN A 336 17.71 4.39 -1.36
N VAL A 337 17.82 5.57 -1.96
CA VAL A 337 16.79 6.17 -2.81
C VAL A 337 16.50 5.38 -4.11
N PHE A 338 17.39 4.46 -4.52
CA PHE A 338 17.25 3.74 -5.80
C PHE A 338 16.47 2.44 -5.67
N THR A 339 16.58 1.75 -4.53
CA THR A 339 16.03 0.40 -4.37
C THR A 339 15.19 0.20 -3.13
N SER A 340 15.20 1.15 -2.19
CA SER A 340 14.53 0.96 -0.90
C SER A 340 13.25 1.76 -0.83
N GLN A 341 12.19 1.09 -0.39
CA GLN A 341 10.92 1.75 -0.09
C GLN A 341 10.95 2.38 1.28
N VAL A 342 10.22 3.49 1.41
CA VAL A 342 10.03 4.20 2.66
C VAL A 342 8.76 3.70 3.32
N ASP A 343 8.83 3.36 4.60
CA ASP A 343 7.62 3.09 5.37
C ASP A 343 7.00 4.43 5.82
N PRO A 344 5.75 4.75 5.43
CA PRO A 344 5.07 5.95 5.90
C PRO A 344 4.97 6.06 7.42
N LYS A 345 5.11 4.94 8.15
CA LYS A 345 5.16 4.93 9.62
C LYS A 345 6.47 5.48 10.18
N ASP A 346 7.57 5.30 9.45
CA ASP A 346 8.90 5.73 9.88
C ASP A 346 9.18 7.19 9.52
N THR A 347 8.63 7.68 8.40
CA THR A 347 8.79 9.07 7.98
C THR A 347 7.64 9.53 7.11
N ALA A 348 7.22 10.78 7.33
CA ALA A 348 6.29 11.49 6.45
C ALA A 348 6.96 12.06 5.19
N GLN A 349 8.30 11.97 5.09
CA GLN A 349 9.07 12.48 3.97
C GLN A 349 9.19 11.44 2.85
N PRO A 350 9.34 11.86 1.58
CA PRO A 350 9.54 10.95 0.46
C PRO A 350 10.77 10.04 0.60
N PHE A 351 11.75 10.44 1.42
CA PHE A 351 12.98 9.71 1.69
C PHE A 351 13.28 9.67 3.19
N MET A 352 14.00 8.63 3.63
CA MET A 352 14.52 8.54 5.00
C MET A 352 15.56 9.64 5.28
N ASP A 353 15.73 9.99 6.56
CA ASP A 353 16.81 10.88 6.96
C ASP A 353 18.15 10.14 6.97
N TYR A 354 19.01 10.45 6.00
CA TYR A 354 20.33 9.83 5.89
C TYR A 354 21.44 10.54 6.66
N SER A 355 21.12 11.57 7.46
CA SER A 355 22.11 12.32 8.23
C SER A 355 22.82 11.43 9.26
N ASN A 356 22.09 10.50 9.87
CA ASN A 356 22.61 9.50 10.80
C ASN A 356 22.10 8.10 10.40
N ARG A 357 23.02 7.15 10.22
CA ARG A 357 22.76 5.77 9.80
C ARG A 357 23.24 4.75 10.83
N GLU A 358 23.69 5.17 12.02
CA GLU A 358 24.25 4.26 13.03
C GLU A 358 23.25 3.19 13.46
N TYR A 359 21.96 3.53 13.59
CA TYR A 359 20.92 2.55 13.90
C TYR A 359 20.84 1.44 12.82
N GLU A 360 20.95 1.83 11.55
CA GLU A 360 20.90 0.91 10.42
C GLU A 360 22.11 -0.02 10.41
N PHE A 361 23.32 0.53 10.62
CA PHE A 361 24.54 -0.27 10.72
C PHE A 361 24.44 -1.27 11.87
N ASN A 362 24.05 -0.82 13.07
CA ASN A 362 23.93 -1.67 14.25
C ASN A 362 22.88 -2.79 14.05
N ARG A 363 21.81 -2.52 13.30
CA ARG A 363 20.79 -3.52 12.97
C ARG A 363 21.33 -4.57 12.00
N LEU A 364 22.03 -4.14 10.96
CA LEU A 364 22.60 -5.04 9.96
C LEU A 364 23.71 -5.91 10.58
N GLU A 365 24.55 -5.32 11.42
CA GLU A 365 25.62 -6.01 12.13
C GLU A 365 25.07 -7.11 13.06
N ARG A 366 24.03 -6.80 13.85
CA ARG A 366 23.34 -7.80 14.68
C ARG A 366 22.77 -8.96 13.86
N ARG A 367 22.14 -8.67 12.71
CA ARG A 367 21.63 -9.72 11.80
C ARG A 367 22.75 -10.60 11.24
N TYR A 368 23.91 -10.01 10.95
CA TYR A 368 25.07 -10.75 10.46
C TYR A 368 25.65 -11.67 11.56
N GLN A 369 25.80 -11.16 12.77
CA GLN A 369 26.27 -11.92 13.94
C GLN A 369 25.35 -13.10 14.25
N ALA A 370 24.03 -12.90 14.20
CA ALA A 370 23.05 -13.96 14.42
C ALA A 370 23.12 -15.09 13.38
N LYS A 371 23.51 -14.78 12.13
CA LYS A 371 23.64 -15.78 11.05
C LYS A 371 24.98 -16.53 11.08
N HIS A 372 26.03 -15.94 11.64
CA HIS A 372 27.40 -16.46 11.58
C HIS A 372 28.00 -16.84 12.94
N GLY A 373 27.17 -17.07 13.95
CA GLY A 373 27.56 -17.85 15.13
C GLY A 373 28.47 -17.13 16.14
N GLY A 374 28.25 -15.85 16.41
CA GLY A 374 28.73 -15.19 17.64
C GLY A 374 30.25 -15.07 17.86
N GLU A 375 31.09 -15.54 16.95
CA GLU A 375 32.51 -15.18 16.96
C GLU A 375 32.63 -13.64 16.85
N LEU A 376 33.67 -13.05 17.43
CA LEU A 376 33.87 -11.61 17.62
C LEU A 376 34.10 -10.87 16.28
N VAL A 377 33.13 -10.94 15.37
CA VAL A 377 33.17 -10.38 14.03
C VAL A 377 32.64 -8.94 14.04
N SER A 378 32.96 -8.15 15.07
CA SER A 378 32.68 -6.69 15.07
C SER A 378 33.51 -5.94 14.00
N SER A 379 34.41 -6.66 13.31
CA SER A 379 35.36 -6.12 12.33
C SER A 379 35.06 -6.52 10.88
N PHE A 380 33.93 -7.19 10.59
CA PHE A 380 33.67 -7.72 9.24
C PHE A 380 33.69 -6.67 8.14
N ARG A 381 33.57 -5.37 8.47
CA ARG A 381 33.69 -4.26 7.51
C ARG A 381 34.34 -3.03 8.13
N SER A 382 35.42 -3.23 8.88
CA SER A 382 36.23 -2.13 9.44
C SER A 382 37.61 -2.05 8.78
N LYS A 383 38.03 -3.10 8.07
CA LYS A 383 39.28 -3.10 7.28
C LYS A 383 39.00 -2.74 5.82
N PRO A 384 39.88 -1.97 5.16
CA PRO A 384 39.75 -1.66 3.74
C PRO A 384 39.68 -2.90 2.84
N SER A 385 40.36 -3.98 3.21
CA SER A 385 40.33 -5.27 2.49
C SER A 385 38.94 -5.91 2.44
N HIS A 386 38.05 -5.58 3.38
CA HIS A 386 36.69 -6.14 3.46
C HIS A 386 35.66 -5.36 2.64
N LEU A 387 36.04 -4.21 2.06
CA LEU A 387 35.16 -3.48 1.16
C LEU A 387 34.79 -4.35 -0.06
N PRO A 388 33.63 -4.14 -0.71
CA PRO A 388 33.36 -4.73 -2.02
C PRO A 388 34.49 -4.39 -3.01
N ARG A 389 34.88 -5.34 -3.88
CA ARG A 389 36.03 -5.18 -4.80
C ARG A 389 36.03 -3.84 -5.54
N ARG A 390 34.86 -3.38 -6.00
CA ARG A 390 34.68 -2.10 -6.72
C ARG A 390 35.03 -0.86 -5.90
N LEU A 391 34.89 -0.92 -4.57
CA LEU A 391 35.13 0.21 -3.66
C LEU A 391 36.51 0.16 -3.00
N ARG A 392 37.32 -0.88 -3.29
CA ARG A 392 38.71 -0.98 -2.81
C ARG A 392 39.64 -0.08 -3.63
N GLY A 393 40.82 0.21 -3.09
CA GLY A 393 41.90 0.91 -3.80
C GLY A 393 41.56 2.37 -4.07
N HIS A 394 41.41 2.73 -5.35
CA HIS A 394 41.32 4.13 -5.78
C HIS A 394 40.14 4.89 -5.13
N ILE A 395 38.94 4.29 -5.07
CA ILE A 395 37.76 4.93 -4.45
C ILE A 395 37.99 5.18 -2.96
N PHE A 396 38.58 4.22 -2.26
CA PHE A 396 38.94 4.37 -0.86
C PHE A 396 39.90 5.54 -0.65
N GLU A 397 40.93 5.67 -1.50
CA GLU A 397 41.87 6.79 -1.41
C GLU A 397 41.23 8.14 -1.77
N LEU A 398 40.28 8.17 -2.72
CA LEU A 398 39.50 9.39 -3.00
C LEU A 398 38.70 9.84 -1.78
N LEU A 399 38.04 8.92 -1.09
CA LEU A 399 37.31 9.23 0.14
C LEU A 399 38.26 9.65 1.26
N ARG A 400 39.42 8.99 1.40
CA ARG A 400 40.46 9.39 2.35
C ARG A 400 40.93 10.82 2.09
N ARG A 401 41.19 11.18 0.83
CA ARG A 401 41.58 12.55 0.44
C ARG A 401 40.45 13.55 0.67
N LEU A 402 39.20 13.19 0.36
CA LEU A 402 38.03 14.02 0.66
C LEU A 402 37.95 14.34 2.16
N ARG A 403 38.22 13.37 3.05
CA ARG A 403 38.26 13.61 4.50
C ARG A 403 39.35 14.60 4.91
N HIS A 404 40.57 14.43 4.38
CA HIS A 404 41.68 15.36 4.64
C HIS A 404 41.36 16.78 4.15
N ARG A 405 40.78 16.90 2.95
CA ARG A 405 40.34 18.18 2.38
C ARG A 405 39.23 18.81 3.21
N HIS A 406 38.26 18.02 3.68
CA HIS A 406 37.21 18.48 4.59
C HIS A 406 37.78 19.05 5.89
N HIS A 407 38.72 18.35 6.52
CA HIS A 407 39.35 18.79 7.76
C HIS A 407 40.12 20.11 7.61
N ARG A 408 40.76 20.33 6.45
CA ARG A 408 41.53 21.54 6.13
C ARG A 408 40.71 22.64 5.44
N CYS A 409 39.45 22.40 5.14
CA CYS A 409 38.64 23.33 4.35
C CYS A 409 38.38 24.62 5.14
N PRO A 410 38.80 25.79 4.62
CA PRO A 410 38.70 27.06 5.34
C PRO A 410 37.30 27.67 5.16
N TYR A 411 36.25 26.98 5.64
CA TYR A 411 34.85 27.39 5.47
C TYR A 411 34.58 28.84 5.88
N HIS A 412 35.16 29.27 7.00
CA HIS A 412 34.97 30.64 7.49
C HIS A 412 35.60 31.67 6.56
N ALA A 413 36.85 31.47 6.12
CA ALA A 413 37.53 32.40 5.22
C ALA A 413 36.84 32.46 3.84
N LEU A 414 36.38 31.31 3.32
CA LEU A 414 35.58 31.25 2.10
C LEU A 414 34.25 32.02 2.25
N LEU A 415 33.60 31.89 3.41
CA LEU A 415 32.37 32.63 3.69
C LEU A 415 32.63 34.13 3.75
N GLN A 416 33.69 34.56 4.43
CA GLN A 416 34.05 35.97 4.53
C GLN A 416 34.39 36.57 3.15
N HIS A 417 35.05 35.81 2.29
CA HIS A 417 35.41 36.24 0.94
C HIS A 417 34.19 36.34 0.01
N HIS A 418 33.27 35.37 0.05
CA HIS A 418 32.16 35.29 -0.89
C HIS A 418 30.85 35.90 -0.37
N CYS A 419 30.65 35.95 0.95
CA CYS A 419 29.48 36.49 1.63
C CYS A 419 29.93 37.38 2.82
N PRO A 420 30.58 38.53 2.55
CA PRO A 420 31.12 39.37 3.60
C PRO A 420 30.03 39.91 4.54
N PRO A 421 30.30 40.04 5.84
CA PRO A 421 29.35 40.62 6.79
C PRO A 421 29.09 42.09 6.43
N ARG A 422 27.82 42.47 6.39
CA ARG A 422 27.41 43.85 6.11
C ARG A 422 27.27 44.63 7.42
N SER A 423 27.50 45.94 7.39
CA SER A 423 27.37 46.81 8.59
C SER A 423 26.05 47.60 8.58
N CYS A 424 25.01 47.05 7.95
CA CYS A 424 23.76 47.77 7.72
C CYS A 424 22.76 47.52 8.86
N LYS A 425 22.07 48.57 9.29
CA LYS A 425 20.97 48.45 10.28
C LYS A 425 19.72 47.91 9.57
N GLY A 426 19.30 46.69 9.92
CA GLY A 426 18.09 46.05 9.41
C GLY A 426 18.30 44.58 9.04
N SER A 427 17.42 43.68 9.52
CA SER A 427 17.55 42.23 9.35
C SER A 427 17.63 41.78 7.87
N THR A 428 16.87 42.43 6.98
CA THR A 428 16.85 42.13 5.54
C THR A 428 18.04 42.72 4.78
N ALA A 429 18.61 43.85 5.25
CA ALA A 429 19.78 44.47 4.63
C ALA A 429 21.05 43.59 4.78
N MET A 430 21.04 42.67 5.74
CA MET A 430 22.10 41.70 6.00
C MET A 430 22.03 40.44 5.11
N ALA A 431 21.02 40.31 4.25
CA ALA A 431 20.80 39.08 3.47
C ALA A 431 21.78 38.93 2.30
N SER A 432 22.52 37.81 2.24
CA SER A 432 23.36 37.48 1.07
C SER A 432 22.50 37.19 -0.17
N SER A 433 22.95 37.68 -1.32
CA SER A 433 22.36 37.40 -2.62
C SER A 433 22.57 35.93 -3.02
N ALA A 434 21.68 35.40 -3.88
CA ALA A 434 21.81 34.04 -4.40
C ALA A 434 23.15 33.82 -5.13
N THR A 435 23.69 34.87 -5.77
CA THR A 435 24.99 34.84 -6.45
C THR A 435 26.17 34.68 -5.48
N GLU A 436 26.16 35.41 -4.37
CA GLU A 436 27.18 35.30 -3.30
C GLU A 436 27.14 33.89 -2.69
N VAL A 437 25.94 33.40 -2.32
CA VAL A 437 25.76 32.06 -1.77
C VAL A 437 26.20 30.98 -2.76
N SER A 438 25.85 31.14 -4.04
CA SER A 438 26.30 30.24 -5.11
C SER A 438 27.82 30.25 -5.29
N ALA A 439 28.45 31.42 -5.24
CA ALA A 439 29.91 31.52 -5.32
C ALA A 439 30.58 30.81 -4.14
N TYR A 440 30.09 31.03 -2.92
CA TYR A 440 30.55 30.34 -1.71
C TYR A 440 30.42 28.82 -1.83
N CYS A 441 29.23 28.30 -2.16
CA CYS A 441 29.01 26.86 -2.28
C CYS A 441 29.89 26.23 -3.37
N ARG A 442 30.05 26.89 -4.53
CA ARG A 442 30.94 26.42 -5.61
C ARG A 442 32.41 26.42 -5.18
N ALA A 443 32.87 27.42 -4.44
CA ALA A 443 34.22 27.46 -3.89
C ALA A 443 34.45 26.32 -2.91
N VAL A 444 33.51 26.11 -1.97
CA VAL A 444 33.55 24.99 -1.02
C VAL A 444 33.59 23.63 -1.74
N LEU A 445 32.76 23.41 -2.78
CA LEU A 445 32.79 22.16 -3.55
C LEU A 445 34.13 21.92 -4.24
N LYS A 446 34.76 22.98 -4.77
CA LYS A 446 36.09 22.90 -5.38
C LYS A 446 37.18 22.57 -4.36
N GLU A 447 37.07 23.10 -3.14
CA GLU A 447 38.01 22.82 -2.05
C GLU A 447 37.82 21.43 -1.45
N LEU A 448 36.58 20.93 -1.37
CA LEU A 448 36.28 19.64 -0.76
C LEU A 448 36.52 18.44 -1.67
N LEU A 449 36.10 18.53 -2.93
CA LEU A 449 36.04 17.36 -3.82
C LEU A 449 37.34 17.23 -4.62
N PRO A 450 38.07 16.09 -4.52
CA PRO A 450 39.24 15.81 -5.34
C PRO A 450 38.92 15.91 -6.83
N SER A 451 39.85 16.37 -7.66
CA SER A 451 39.61 16.60 -9.08
C SER A 451 39.24 15.33 -9.84
N GLU A 452 39.82 14.21 -9.44
CA GLU A 452 39.60 12.89 -10.06
C GLU A 452 38.19 12.35 -9.79
N LEU A 453 37.48 12.89 -8.78
CA LEU A 453 36.08 12.54 -8.53
C LEU A 453 35.17 13.01 -9.68
N TRP A 454 35.60 14.03 -10.44
CA TRP A 454 34.89 14.52 -11.61
C TRP A 454 35.18 13.70 -12.87
N GLY A 455 36.16 12.80 -12.85
CA GLY A 455 36.66 12.05 -14.00
C GLY A 455 38.11 12.42 -14.35
N THR A 456 38.55 12.06 -15.56
CA THR A 456 39.90 12.31 -16.06
C THR A 456 39.86 13.12 -17.37
N GLY A 457 40.92 13.88 -17.66
CA GLY A 457 41.06 14.65 -18.90
C GLY A 457 39.91 15.65 -19.13
N GLU A 458 39.38 15.69 -20.36
CA GLU A 458 38.30 16.60 -20.75
C GLU A 458 36.96 16.30 -20.05
N VAL A 459 36.69 15.02 -19.76
CA VAL A 459 35.48 14.58 -19.04
C VAL A 459 35.44 15.19 -17.64
N MET A 460 36.59 15.30 -16.98
CA MET A 460 36.73 15.97 -15.69
C MET A 460 36.23 17.42 -15.75
N LEU A 461 36.65 18.18 -16.75
CA LEU A 461 36.28 19.59 -16.92
C LEU A 461 34.80 19.73 -17.24
N HIS A 462 34.27 18.86 -18.11
CA HIS A 462 32.86 18.83 -18.47
C HIS A 462 31.97 18.55 -17.23
N ASN A 463 32.22 17.46 -16.51
CA ASN A 463 31.45 17.05 -15.33
C ASN A 463 31.55 18.09 -14.22
N ARG A 464 32.75 18.61 -13.95
CA ARG A 464 32.95 19.67 -12.96
C ARG A 464 32.13 20.91 -13.31
N ARG A 465 32.13 21.35 -14.58
CA ARG A 465 31.33 22.48 -15.03
C ARG A 465 29.84 22.21 -14.84
N HIS A 466 29.36 21.04 -15.24
CA HIS A 466 27.96 20.66 -15.13
C HIS A 466 27.48 20.62 -13.66
N ILE A 467 28.23 19.97 -12.76
CA ILE A 467 27.85 19.90 -11.34
C ILE A 467 27.86 21.27 -10.68
N LEU A 468 28.85 22.13 -10.98
CA LEU A 468 28.89 23.48 -10.43
C LEU A 468 27.74 24.36 -10.98
N ALA A 469 27.32 24.15 -12.23
CA ALA A 469 26.15 24.81 -12.79
C ALA A 469 24.85 24.31 -12.14
N SER A 470 24.72 23.00 -11.90
CA SER A 470 23.59 22.43 -11.16
C SER A 470 23.50 22.96 -9.73
N ALA A 471 24.64 23.15 -9.06
CA ALA A 471 24.68 23.77 -7.73
C ALA A 471 24.17 25.22 -7.75
N ASP A 472 24.55 26.02 -8.75
CA ASP A 472 24.03 27.38 -8.93
C ASP A 472 22.51 27.36 -9.19
N LYS A 473 22.05 26.50 -10.10
CA LYS A 473 20.63 26.31 -10.38
C LYS A 473 19.85 25.95 -9.11
N PHE A 474 20.37 25.00 -8.31
CA PHE A 474 19.73 24.54 -7.07
C PHE A 474 19.55 25.64 -6.03
N ILE A 475 20.52 26.55 -5.92
CA ILE A 475 20.47 27.69 -5.00
C ILE A 475 19.45 28.74 -5.46
N ARG A 476 19.32 28.96 -6.77
CA ARG A 476 18.39 29.92 -7.36
C ARG A 476 16.93 29.49 -7.36
N LEU A 477 16.65 28.21 -7.10
CA LEU A 477 15.28 27.69 -7.03
C LEU A 477 14.45 28.45 -5.97
N ARG A 478 13.18 28.71 -6.30
CA ARG A 478 12.23 29.34 -5.37
C ARG A 478 11.72 28.34 -4.34
N ARG A 479 10.94 28.84 -3.37
CA ARG A 479 10.28 27.97 -2.39
C ARG A 479 9.36 26.98 -3.13
N TYR A 480 9.39 25.72 -2.70
CA TYR A 480 8.64 24.58 -3.28
C TYR A 480 9.14 24.06 -4.64
N GLU A 481 10.18 24.66 -5.23
CA GLU A 481 10.86 24.08 -6.39
C GLU A 481 11.86 22.99 -5.96
N SER A 482 11.99 21.93 -6.75
CA SER A 482 12.94 20.82 -6.53
C SER A 482 13.71 20.49 -7.80
N MET A 483 14.84 19.80 -7.62
CA MET A 483 15.68 19.26 -8.68
C MET A 483 15.89 17.77 -8.46
#